data_AF-A0A6P1VRQ8-F1
#
_entry.id   AF-A0A6P1VRQ8-F1
#
_cell.length_a   1.000
_cell.length_b   1.000
_cell.length_c   1.000
_cell.angle_alpha   90.00
_cell.angle_beta   90.00
_cell.angle_gamma   90.00
#
_symmetry.space_group_name_H-M   'P 1'
#
loop_
_entity.id
_entity.type
_entity.pdbx_description
1 polymer ?
#
loop_
_entity_poly.entity_id
_entity_poly.type
_entity_poly.pdbx_seq_one_letter_code
_entity_poly.pdbx_strand_id
1 'polypeptide(L)'
;MKLTGPEGSFELNILDYECSDSPYFMDRNWLIVSVKTQYQEHDYVRTASILSTWEMELLLKWMRSIADGDELSAKLTFIDPALGFSNISIGRGDYRFRIKLSSDALPNWKRDRTPFYLPVSPDKRELQGAIFDLERQLSQFPVRD
;
A
#
# COMPACT_ATOMS: atom_id res chain seq x y z
N MET A 1 -6.39 3.96 -3.04
CA MET A 1 -5.28 4.85 -3.44
C MET A 1 -4.62 4.30 -4.69
N LYS A 2 -4.05 5.15 -5.56
CA LYS A 2 -3.38 4.71 -6.80
C LYS A 2 -2.06 5.47 -7.03
N LEU A 3 -1.02 4.74 -7.39
CA LEU A 3 0.30 5.24 -7.76
C LEU A 3 0.70 4.64 -9.11
N THR A 4 1.24 5.44 -10.02
CA THR A 4 1.62 5.04 -11.38
C THR A 4 3.07 5.38 -11.66
N GLY A 5 3.58 4.84 -12.76
CA GLY A 5 4.90 5.11 -13.28
C GLY A 5 5.05 4.48 -14.67
N PRO A 6 6.16 4.74 -15.38
CA PRO A 6 6.41 4.20 -16.71
C PRO A 6 6.41 2.67 -16.77
N GLU A 7 6.82 2.02 -15.69
CA GLU A 7 6.99 0.57 -15.63
C GLU A 7 5.75 -0.16 -15.07
N GLY A 8 4.85 0.55 -14.39
CA GLY A 8 3.69 -0.07 -13.78
C GLY A 8 2.81 0.85 -12.95
N SER A 9 1.75 0.27 -12.39
CA SER A 9 0.86 0.95 -11.44
C SER A 9 0.49 0.05 -10.28
N PHE A 10 0.23 0.67 -9.14
CA PHE A 10 -0.22 0.04 -7.91
C PHE A 10 -1.48 0.74 -7.42
N GLU A 11 -2.49 -0.03 -7.07
CA GLU A 11 -3.73 0.45 -6.48
C GLU A 11 -4.07 -0.41 -5.27
N LEU A 12 -4.47 0.24 -4.18
CA LEU A 12 -4.84 -0.39 -2.92
C LEU A 12 -6.17 0.18 -2.46
N ASN A 13 -7.17 -0.67 -2.28
CA ASN A 13 -8.48 -0.28 -1.79
C ASN A 13 -8.90 -1.12 -0.58
N ILE A 14 -9.41 -0.48 0.48
CA ILE A 14 -10.07 -1.18 1.58
C ILE A 14 -11.45 -1.63 1.10
N LEU A 15 -11.75 -2.92 1.29
CA LEU A 15 -13.02 -3.52 0.89
C LEU A 15 -13.93 -3.73 2.10
N ASP A 16 -13.39 -4.32 3.17
CA ASP A 16 -14.12 -4.61 4.41
C ASP A 16 -13.13 -4.86 5.57
N TYR A 17 -13.64 -5.17 6.75
CA TYR A 17 -12.88 -5.78 7.83
C TYR A 17 -12.94 -7.31 7.72
N GLU A 18 -11.86 -7.99 8.07
CA GLU A 18 -11.81 -9.46 7.96
C GLU A 18 -12.67 -10.15 9.03
N CYS A 19 -12.56 -9.70 10.28
CA CYS A 19 -13.19 -10.33 11.43
C CYS A 19 -13.92 -9.31 12.32
N SER A 20 -14.90 -8.59 11.76
CA SER A 20 -15.61 -7.50 12.45
C SER A 20 -16.18 -7.87 13.83
N ASP A 21 -16.58 -9.13 14.00
CA ASP A 21 -17.28 -9.63 15.18
C ASP A 21 -16.36 -10.43 16.11
N SER A 22 -15.03 -10.39 15.88
CA SER A 22 -14.08 -11.10 16.73
C SER A 22 -14.13 -10.58 18.17
N PRO A 23 -14.05 -11.46 19.19
CA PRO A 23 -13.90 -11.04 20.57
C PRO A 23 -12.54 -10.39 20.86
N TYR A 24 -11.58 -10.51 19.94
CA TYR A 24 -10.26 -9.92 20.07
C TYR A 24 -10.21 -8.57 19.36
N PHE A 25 -9.88 -7.52 20.11
CA PHE A 25 -9.75 -6.15 19.61
C PHE A 25 -8.83 -6.03 18.39
N MET A 26 -7.68 -6.72 18.39
CA MET A 26 -6.74 -6.69 17.28
C MET A 26 -7.34 -7.28 16.00
N ASP A 27 -8.11 -8.36 16.12
CA ASP A 27 -8.68 -9.06 14.98
C ASP A 27 -9.76 -8.24 14.26
N ARG A 28 -10.54 -7.46 15.03
CA ARG A 28 -11.57 -6.56 14.49
C ARG A 28 -11.04 -5.45 13.61
N ASN A 29 -9.73 -5.24 13.63
CA ASN A 29 -9.03 -4.16 12.95
C ASN A 29 -8.19 -4.65 11.76
N TRP A 30 -8.23 -5.95 11.43
CA TRP A 30 -7.71 -6.45 10.15
C TRP A 30 -8.64 -6.07 9.00
N LEU A 31 -8.04 -5.62 7.90
CA LEU A 31 -8.76 -5.15 6.72
C LEU A 31 -8.59 -6.13 5.57
N ILE A 32 -9.71 -6.45 4.92
CA ILE A 32 -9.72 -7.03 3.59
C ILE A 32 -9.40 -5.90 2.60
N VAL A 33 -8.28 -6.02 1.90
CA VAL A 33 -7.85 -5.04 0.90
C VAL A 33 -7.80 -5.67 -0.49
N SER A 34 -8.14 -4.88 -1.51
CA SER A 34 -7.82 -5.16 -2.90
C SER A 34 -6.49 -4.53 -3.26
N VAL A 35 -5.53 -5.36 -3.67
CA VAL A 35 -4.26 -4.94 -4.27
C VAL A 35 -4.35 -5.20 -5.76
N LYS A 36 -4.31 -4.13 -6.56
CA LYS A 36 -4.24 -4.21 -8.01
C LYS A 36 -2.90 -3.69 -8.49
N THR A 37 -2.25 -4.45 -9.36
CA THR A 37 -0.99 -4.06 -9.98
C THR A 37 -1.05 -4.24 -11.48
N GLN A 38 -0.35 -3.35 -12.17
CA GLN A 38 -0.04 -3.46 -13.58
C GLN A 38 1.48 -3.37 -13.71
N TYR A 39 2.10 -4.31 -14.42
CA TYR A 39 3.52 -4.30 -14.71
C TYR A 39 3.76 -4.93 -16.08
N GLN A 40 4.33 -4.17 -17.01
CA GLN A 40 4.45 -4.58 -18.42
C GLN A 40 3.07 -5.00 -18.99
N GLU A 41 2.95 -6.21 -19.55
CA GLU A 41 1.71 -6.77 -20.09
C GLU A 41 0.89 -7.55 -19.05
N HIS A 42 1.25 -7.46 -17.76
CA HIS A 42 0.59 -8.20 -16.69
C HIS A 42 -0.26 -7.29 -15.82
N ASP A 43 -1.56 -7.55 -15.85
CA ASP A 43 -2.52 -7.03 -14.88
C ASP A 43 -2.82 -8.11 -13.83
N TYR A 44 -2.81 -7.71 -12.57
CA TYR A 44 -3.08 -8.58 -11.44
C TYR A 44 -3.95 -7.88 -10.42
N VAL A 45 -4.96 -8.58 -9.91
CA VAL A 45 -5.78 -8.13 -8.78
C VAL A 45 -5.82 -9.24 -7.76
N ARG A 46 -5.64 -8.89 -6.49
CA ARG A 46 -5.80 -9.81 -5.38
C ARG A 46 -6.60 -9.14 -4.27
N THR A 47 -7.42 -9.94 -3.61
CA THR A 47 -8.02 -9.59 -2.33
C THR A 47 -7.29 -10.37 -1.24
N ALA A 48 -6.84 -9.69 -0.19
CA ALA A 48 -6.11 -10.30 0.92
C ALA A 48 -6.31 -9.50 2.22
N SER A 49 -6.17 -10.17 3.37
CA SER A 49 -6.11 -9.51 4.68
C SER A 49 -4.66 -9.43 5.12
N ILE A 50 -4.00 -8.32 4.78
CA ILE A 50 -2.54 -8.15 4.95
C ILE A 50 -2.18 -6.80 5.59
N LEU A 51 -3.18 -6.02 5.98
CA LEU A 51 -3.01 -4.72 6.61
C LEU A 51 -4.11 -4.52 7.66
N SER A 52 -3.72 -3.99 8.81
CA SER A 52 -4.65 -3.48 9.82
C SER A 52 -4.99 -2.01 9.59
N THR A 53 -6.01 -1.51 10.29
CA THR A 53 -6.36 -0.08 10.33
C THR A 53 -5.16 0.80 10.73
N TRP A 54 -4.37 0.39 11.73
CA TRP A 54 -3.17 1.11 12.16
C TRP A 54 -2.06 1.12 11.10
N GLU A 55 -1.89 0.03 10.36
CA GLU A 55 -0.88 -0.05 9.30
C GLU A 55 -1.27 0.81 8.10
N MET A 56 -2.56 0.94 7.81
CA MET A 56 -3.07 1.90 6.84
C MET A 56 -2.85 3.35 7.29
N GLU A 57 -3.05 3.67 8.57
CA GLU A 57 -2.69 4.98 9.12
C GLU A 57 -1.17 5.25 9.03
N LEU A 58 -0.35 4.23 9.29
CA LEU A 58 1.10 4.33 9.20
C LEU A 58 1.54 4.58 7.75
N LEU A 59 0.92 3.90 6.78
CA LEU A 59 1.11 4.16 5.35
C LEU A 59 0.73 5.60 4.99
N LEU A 60 -0.43 6.08 5.45
CA LEU A 60 -0.86 7.47 5.22
C LEU A 60 0.14 8.48 5.78
N LYS A 61 0.60 8.28 7.03
CA LYS A 61 1.61 9.14 7.67
C LYS A 61 2.93 9.12 6.92
N TRP A 62 3.38 7.94 6.48
CA TRP A 62 4.60 7.78 5.69
C TRP A 62 4.50 8.53 4.36
N MET A 63 3.40 8.36 3.60
CA MET A 63 3.19 9.05 2.32
C MET A 63 3.16 10.58 2.49
N ARG A 64 2.52 11.09 3.55
CA ARG A 64 2.52 12.53 3.88
C ARG A 64 3.93 13.05 4.15
N SER A 65 4.69 12.34 4.98
CA SER A 65 6.08 12.73 5.30
C SER A 65 6.96 12.89 4.05
N ILE A 66 6.78 12.00 3.07
CA ILE A 66 7.48 12.07 1.79
C ILE A 66 6.99 13.25 0.95
N ALA A 67 5.67 13.46 0.88
CA ALA A 67 5.09 14.56 0.13
C ALA A 67 5.57 15.93 0.65
N ASP A 68 5.72 16.07 1.97
CA ASP A 68 6.17 17.28 2.65
C ASP A 68 7.70 17.47 2.60
N GLY A 69 8.43 16.41 2.24
CA GLY A 69 9.90 16.42 2.19
C GLY A 69 10.56 16.27 3.56
N ASP A 70 9.81 15.77 4.53
CA ASP A 70 10.20 15.47 5.92
C ASP A 70 10.18 13.95 6.13
N GLU A 71 10.79 13.22 5.19
CA GLU A 71 10.77 11.76 5.15
C GLU A 71 11.18 11.14 6.49
N LEU A 72 10.24 10.44 7.14
CA LEU A 72 10.48 9.79 8.43
C LEU A 72 11.38 8.55 8.29
N SER A 73 11.26 7.82 7.18
CA SER A 73 12.04 6.61 6.88
C SER A 73 11.99 6.27 5.39
N ALA A 74 13.14 5.84 4.85
CA ALA A 74 13.27 5.33 3.48
C ALA A 74 12.47 4.05 3.22
N LYS A 75 12.06 3.32 4.26
CA LYS A 75 11.32 2.07 4.15
C LYS A 75 10.18 2.01 5.15
N LEU A 76 9.07 1.45 4.70
CA LEU A 76 7.91 1.11 5.51
C LEU A 76 7.63 -0.39 5.36
N THR A 77 7.58 -1.07 6.50
CA THR A 77 7.24 -2.50 6.62
C THR A 77 6.12 -2.67 7.62
N PHE A 78 5.38 -3.76 7.45
CA PHE A 78 4.19 -4.10 8.22
C PHE A 78 4.41 -5.39 9.03
N ILE A 79 3.50 -5.68 9.96
CA ILE A 79 3.46 -6.91 10.76
C ILE A 79 3.29 -8.10 9.84
N ASP A 80 2.31 -8.06 8.92
CA ASP A 80 2.29 -8.99 7.79
C ASP A 80 3.30 -8.51 6.73
N PRO A 81 4.35 -9.30 6.43
CA PRO A 81 5.42 -8.86 5.54
C PRO A 81 5.05 -8.96 4.06
N ALA A 82 3.80 -9.29 3.69
CA ALA A 82 3.34 -9.44 2.32
C ALA A 82 3.50 -8.16 1.51
N LEU A 83 3.33 -6.99 2.13
CA LEU A 83 3.48 -5.68 1.51
C LEU A 83 4.61 -4.87 2.16
N GLY A 84 5.22 -3.97 1.39
CA GLY A 84 6.15 -2.97 1.94
C GLY A 84 6.44 -1.88 0.93
N PHE A 85 6.83 -0.70 1.42
CA PHE A 85 7.13 0.45 0.58
C PHE A 85 8.56 0.91 0.82
N SER A 86 9.22 1.38 -0.22
CA SER A 86 10.54 1.99 -0.13
C SER A 86 10.57 3.25 -0.99
N ASN A 87 11.06 4.34 -0.43
CA ASN A 87 11.35 5.56 -1.14
C ASN A 87 12.80 5.51 -1.65
N ILE A 88 12.96 5.70 -2.95
CA ILE A 88 14.25 5.72 -3.64
C ILE A 88 14.45 7.01 -4.44
N SER A 89 13.70 8.05 -4.07
CA SER A 89 13.78 9.41 -4.61
C SER A 89 15.18 9.99 -4.43
N ILE A 90 15.71 10.72 -5.43
CA ILE A 90 17.04 11.37 -5.37
C ILE A 90 16.93 12.86 -5.02
N GLY A 91 15.73 13.44 -5.07
CA GLY A 91 15.51 14.86 -4.75
C GLY A 91 14.05 15.19 -4.46
N ARG A 92 13.80 16.43 -4.02
CA ARG A 92 12.44 16.91 -3.75
C ARG A 92 11.63 16.97 -5.05
N GLY A 93 10.42 16.41 -5.02
CA GLY A 93 9.49 16.42 -6.16
C GLY A 93 9.71 15.32 -7.21
N ASP A 94 10.75 14.50 -7.06
CA ASP A 94 11.00 13.30 -7.87
C ASP A 94 10.64 12.06 -7.03
N TYR A 95 9.35 11.72 -6.97
CA TYR A 95 8.88 10.60 -6.17
C TYR A 95 9.10 9.29 -6.90
N ARG A 96 9.96 8.43 -6.35
CA ARG A 96 10.19 7.08 -6.85
C ARG A 96 10.04 6.08 -5.72
N PHE A 97 9.11 5.15 -5.90
CA PHE A 97 8.81 4.12 -4.93
C PHE A 97 9.08 2.74 -5.49
N ARG A 98 9.46 1.85 -4.57
CA ARG A 98 9.52 0.42 -4.81
C ARG A 98 8.57 -0.27 -3.83
N ILE A 99 7.56 -0.93 -4.37
CA ILE A 99 6.54 -1.62 -3.59
C ILE A 99 6.88 -3.11 -3.58
N LYS A 100 7.23 -3.62 -2.41
CA LYS A 100 7.49 -5.04 -2.17
C LYS A 100 6.15 -5.78 -2.12
N LEU A 101 6.05 -6.86 -2.89
CA LEU A 101 4.91 -7.78 -2.95
C LEU A 101 5.43 -9.19 -2.71
N SER A 102 4.94 -9.87 -1.67
CA SER A 102 5.35 -11.22 -1.29
C SER A 102 4.20 -12.00 -0.69
N SER A 103 4.35 -13.32 -0.57
CA SER A 103 3.35 -14.20 0.04
C SER A 103 1.93 -13.92 -0.49
N ASP A 104 1.05 -13.38 0.35
CA ASP A 104 -0.33 -13.08 0.01
C ASP A 104 -0.54 -11.82 -0.81
N ALA A 105 0.50 -11.10 -1.19
CA ALA A 105 0.45 -10.05 -2.20
C ALA A 105 1.20 -10.41 -3.49
N LEU A 106 1.82 -11.61 -3.56
CA LEU A 106 2.67 -11.99 -4.68
C LEU A 106 1.85 -12.13 -5.97
N PRO A 107 2.26 -11.51 -7.10
CA PRO A 107 1.55 -11.66 -8.37
C PRO A 107 1.49 -13.11 -8.87
N ASN A 108 0.33 -13.53 -9.37
CA ASN A 108 0.08 -14.91 -9.80
C ASN A 108 0.87 -15.34 -11.05
N TRP A 109 1.28 -14.38 -11.90
CA TRP A 109 2.09 -14.65 -13.08
C TRP A 109 3.54 -14.97 -12.72
N LYS A 110 3.99 -14.62 -11.51
CA LYS A 110 5.33 -14.89 -11.05
C LYS A 110 5.44 -16.34 -10.56
N ARG A 111 6.33 -17.11 -11.19
CA ARG A 111 6.45 -18.55 -10.94
C ARG A 111 7.21 -18.90 -9.66
N ASP A 112 8.19 -18.10 -9.29
CA ASP A 112 8.98 -18.32 -8.09
C ASP A 112 8.44 -17.50 -6.91
N ARG A 113 8.65 -17.99 -5.69
CA ARG A 113 8.08 -17.42 -4.45
C ARG A 113 8.89 -16.25 -3.85
N THR A 114 9.93 -15.78 -4.53
CA THR A 114 10.71 -14.62 -4.03
C THR A 114 9.88 -13.34 -4.12
N PRO A 115 10.12 -12.35 -3.24
CA PRO A 115 9.43 -11.07 -3.30
C PRO A 115 9.59 -10.40 -4.67
N PHE A 116 8.47 -9.90 -5.19
CA PHE A 116 8.45 -9.01 -6.34
C PHE A 116 8.54 -7.56 -5.88
N TYR A 117 9.18 -6.71 -6.67
CA TYR A 117 9.36 -5.30 -6.36
C TYR A 117 8.83 -4.48 -7.53
N LEU A 118 7.69 -3.85 -7.33
CA LEU A 118 7.02 -3.02 -8.33
C LEU A 118 7.54 -1.58 -8.25
N PRO A 119 8.22 -1.07 -9.27
CA PRO A 119 8.57 0.34 -9.36
C PRO A 119 7.35 1.19 -9.76
N VAL A 120 7.15 2.31 -9.05
CA VAL A 120 6.21 3.37 -9.43
C VAL A 120 6.88 4.72 -9.23
N SER A 121 6.49 5.72 -10.03
CA SER A 121 7.08 7.06 -9.99
C SER A 121 6.00 8.13 -10.17
N PRO A 122 5.11 8.30 -9.17
CA PRO A 122 3.99 9.23 -9.25
C PRO A 122 4.50 10.67 -9.33
N ASP A 123 3.76 11.55 -10.01
CA ASP A 123 4.00 12.98 -9.85
C ASP A 123 3.42 13.50 -8.52
N LYS A 124 3.70 14.78 -8.20
CA LYS A 124 3.19 15.40 -6.96
C LYS A 124 1.67 15.36 -6.85
N ARG A 125 0.96 15.59 -7.97
CA ARG A 125 -0.50 15.64 -7.99
C ARG A 125 -1.07 14.25 -7.71
N GLU A 126 -0.49 13.21 -8.31
CA GLU A 126 -0.90 11.84 -8.10
C GLU A 126 -0.61 11.38 -6.67
N LEU A 127 0.56 11.68 -6.12
CA LEU A 127 0.87 11.36 -4.72
C LEU A 127 -0.14 12.02 -3.76
N GLN A 128 -0.47 13.30 -3.96
CA GLN A 128 -1.47 13.97 -3.14
C GLN A 128 -2.87 13.37 -3.32
N GLY A 129 -3.24 13.00 -4.56
CA GLY A 129 -4.49 12.30 -4.83
C GLY A 129 -4.56 10.94 -4.13
N ALA A 130 -3.45 10.19 -4.11
CA ALA A 130 -3.35 8.90 -3.43
C ALA A 130 -3.48 9.05 -1.91
N ILE A 131 -2.84 10.07 -1.32
CA ILE A 131 -2.97 10.42 0.11
C ILE A 131 -4.43 10.74 0.45
N PHE A 132 -5.08 11.62 -0.33
CA PHE A 132 -6.46 12.01 -0.11
C PHE A 132 -7.42 10.82 -0.23
N ASP A 133 -7.21 9.96 -1.23
CA ASP A 133 -8.04 8.77 -1.40
C ASP A 133 -7.84 7.78 -0.25
N LEU A 134 -6.60 7.57 0.21
CA LEU A 134 -6.32 6.71 1.35
C LEU A 134 -6.97 7.23 2.64
N GLU A 135 -6.91 8.55 2.87
CA GLU A 135 -7.59 9.21 4.00
C GLU A 135 -9.11 9.04 3.94
N ARG A 136 -9.71 9.18 2.75
CA ARG A 136 -11.15 8.96 2.54
C ARG A 136 -11.55 7.50 2.76
N GLN A 137 -10.68 6.55 2.44
CA GLN A 137 -10.94 5.14 2.73
C GLN A 137 -10.87 4.89 4.24
N LEU A 138 -9.83 5.38 4.91
CA LEU A 138 -9.69 5.25 6.37
C LEU A 138 -10.85 5.86 7.17
N SER A 139 -11.45 6.96 6.70
CA SER A 139 -12.62 7.54 7.37
C SER A 139 -13.88 6.67 7.28
N GLN A 140 -13.96 5.77 6.29
CA GLN A 140 -15.02 4.76 6.17
C GLN A 140 -14.71 3.48 6.94
N PHE A 141 -13.43 3.23 7.22
CA PHE A 141 -12.93 2.07 7.95
C PHE A 141 -12.11 2.50 9.19
N PRO A 142 -12.74 3.16 10.18
CA PRO A 142 -12.05 3.60 11.39
C PRO A 142 -11.57 2.41 12.25
N VAL A 143 -10.68 2.66 13.20
CA VAL A 143 -10.36 1.67 14.23
C VAL A 143 -11.66 1.26 14.97
N ARG A 144 -11.85 -0.04 15.16
CA ARG A 144 -13.02 -0.61 15.87
C ARG A 144 -12.66 -0.95 17.31
N ASP A 145 -13.54 -0.55 18.23
CA ASP A 145 -13.44 -0.82 19.68
C ASP A 145 -13.90 -2.21 20.06
#